data_AF-A0A357R1Q7-F1
#
_entry.id   AF-A0A357R1Q7-F1
#
_cell.length_a   1.000
_cell.length_b   1.000
_cell.length_c   1.000
_cell.angle_alpha   90.00
_cell.angle_beta   90.00
_cell.angle_gamma   90.00
#
_symmetry.space_group_name_H-M   'P 1'
#
loop_
_entity.id
_entity.type
_entity.pdbx_description
1 polymer ?
#
loop_
_entity_poly.entity_id
_entity_poly.type
_entity_poly.pdbx_seq_one_letter_code
_entity_poly.pdbx_strand_id
1 'polypeptide(L)'
;MADVMVADVSIPEAIAAKETILAVAGVKNVIWLDDITNVLQPLSFISQELLDQYYKGNNALFQVEFAGSNYSQTTTAALEGIREQLGDKVSIAGAAEDTRYM
;
A
#
# COMPACT_ATOMS: atom_id res chain seq x y z
N MET A 1 -0.29 -7.72 -8.31
CA MET A 1 0.21 -6.62 -7.43
C MET A 1 -0.82 -5.50 -7.46
N ALA A 2 -0.96 -4.77 -6.36
CA ALA A 2 -1.84 -3.61 -6.26
C ALA A 2 -1.16 -2.51 -5.46
N ASP A 3 -1.46 -1.27 -5.81
CA ASP A 3 -0.98 -0.07 -5.15
C ASP A 3 -2.07 0.42 -4.18
N VAL A 4 -1.75 0.56 -2.91
CA VAL A 4 -2.65 1.00 -1.85
C VAL A 4 -2.17 2.37 -1.40
N MET A 5 -2.93 3.42 -1.68
CA MET A 5 -2.65 4.77 -1.22
C MET A 5 -3.51 5.09 0.01
N VAL A 6 -2.88 5.40 1.14
CA VAL A 6 -3.56 5.86 2.35
C VAL A 6 -3.33 7.37 2.47
N ALA A 7 -4.40 8.16 2.48
CA ALA A 7 -4.33 9.61 2.67
C ALA A 7 -4.43 9.98 4.16
N ASP A 8 -3.87 11.13 4.52
CA ASP A 8 -3.96 11.70 5.87
C ASP A 8 -3.38 10.75 6.95
N VAL A 9 -2.18 10.24 6.70
CA VAL A 9 -1.49 9.26 7.55
C VAL A 9 -0.06 9.71 7.87
N SER A 10 0.38 9.51 9.10
CA SER A 10 1.78 9.74 9.51
C SER A 10 2.67 8.54 9.21
N ILE A 11 3.99 8.72 9.08
CA ILE A 11 4.95 7.61 8.93
C ILE A 11 4.70 6.42 9.88
N PRO A 12 4.56 6.60 11.22
CA PRO A 12 4.30 5.47 12.12
C PRO A 12 2.92 4.82 11.91
N GLU A 13 1.90 5.59 11.55
CA GLU A 13 0.56 5.06 11.24
C GLU A 13 0.58 4.26 9.93
N ALA A 14 1.40 4.70 8.97
CA ALA A 14 1.64 4.01 7.72
C ALA A 14 2.35 2.67 7.93
N ILE A 15 3.31 2.58 8.87
CA ILE A 15 3.92 1.29 9.26
C ILE A 15 2.86 0.37 9.88
N ALA A 16 2.04 0.86 10.80
CA ALA A 16 0.97 0.07 11.41
C ALA A 16 -0.04 -0.42 10.35
N ALA A 17 -0.37 0.44 9.38
CA ALA A 17 -1.21 0.08 8.23
C ALA A 17 -0.56 -1.03 7.39
N LYS A 18 0.73 -0.92 7.05
CA LYS A 18 1.51 -1.95 6.34
C LYS A 18 1.44 -3.29 7.07
N GLU A 19 1.66 -3.32 8.38
CA GLU A 19 1.59 -4.55 9.17
C GLU A 19 0.19 -5.16 9.16
N THR A 20 -0.85 -4.31 9.23
CA THR A 20 -2.25 -4.76 9.15
C THR A 20 -2.56 -5.38 7.78
N ILE A 21 -2.08 -4.76 6.69
CA ILE A 21 -2.19 -5.30 5.33
C ILE A 21 -1.48 -6.64 5.22
N LEU A 22 -0.25 -6.74 5.75
CA LEU A 22 0.57 -7.95 5.67
C LEU A 22 -0.04 -9.11 6.46
N ALA A 23 -0.85 -8.82 7.47
CA ALA A 23 -1.65 -9.80 8.21
C ALA A 23 -2.90 -10.30 7.45
N VAL A 24 -3.30 -9.66 6.34
CA VAL A 24 -4.46 -10.08 5.55
C VAL A 24 -4.15 -11.38 4.81
N ALA A 25 -5.06 -12.36 4.95
CA ALA A 25 -4.95 -13.64 4.28
C ALA A 25 -4.97 -13.48 2.76
N GLY A 26 -3.88 -13.86 2.09
CA GLY A 26 -3.72 -13.71 0.64
C GLY A 26 -2.65 -12.69 0.23
N VAL A 27 -2.20 -11.85 1.17
CA VAL A 27 -1.04 -10.99 0.98
C VAL A 27 0.23 -11.82 1.13
N LYS A 28 1.12 -11.70 0.14
CA LYS A 28 2.44 -12.35 0.13
C LYS A 28 3.51 -11.40 0.65
N ASN A 29 3.48 -10.15 0.20
CA ASN A 29 4.44 -9.14 0.63
C ASN A 29 3.84 -7.73 0.51
N VAL A 30 4.35 -6.78 1.29
CA VAL A 30 4.01 -5.36 1.17
C VAL A 30 5.29 -4.55 1.09
N ILE A 31 5.53 -3.94 -0.06
CA ILE A 31 6.64 -3.04 -0.33
C ILE A 31 6.16 -1.62 -0.04
N TRP A 32 6.95 -0.86 0.72
CA TRP A 32 6.66 0.54 1.01
C TRP A 32 7.96 1.34 1.04
N LEU A 33 7.85 2.66 1.20
CA LEU A 33 8.99 3.55 1.39
C LEU A 33 9.97 2.99 2.43
N ASP A 34 9.49 2.44 3.55
CA ASP A 34 10.29 1.75 4.60
C ASP A 34 11.18 0.60 4.08
N ASP A 35 10.74 -0.12 3.05
CA ASP A 35 11.49 -1.23 2.44
C ASP A 35 12.58 -0.73 1.49
N ILE A 36 12.32 0.42 0.84
CA ILE A 36 13.22 1.05 -0.14
C ILE A 36 14.23 1.96 0.55
N THR A 37 13.81 2.64 1.61
CA THR A 37 14.59 3.61 2.39
C THR A 37 14.15 3.61 3.85
N ASN A 38 15.03 4.06 4.73
CA ASN A 38 14.75 4.03 6.15
C ASN A 38 13.89 5.22 6.57
N VAL A 39 12.57 5.01 6.69
CA VAL A 39 11.61 6.03 7.13
C VAL A 39 11.75 6.41 8.61
N LEU A 40 12.55 5.67 9.38
CA LEU A 40 12.94 6.05 10.75
C LEU A 40 13.99 7.17 10.77
N GLN A 41 14.59 7.50 9.61
CA GLN A 41 15.52 8.61 9.46
C GLN A 41 14.76 9.90 9.09
N PRO A 42 15.37 11.08 9.29
CA PRO A 42 14.77 12.33 8.85
C PRO A 42 14.47 12.29 7.36
N LEU A 43 13.30 12.79 6.94
CA LEU A 43 12.87 12.87 5.53
C LEU A 43 13.91 13.59 4.65
N SER A 44 14.78 14.41 5.24
CA SER A 44 15.92 15.07 4.60
C SER A 44 16.95 14.10 3.98
N PHE A 45 17.02 12.85 4.47
CA PHE A 45 17.89 11.80 3.94
C PHE A 45 17.26 11.05 2.78
N ILE A 46 15.94 11.14 2.63
CA ILE A 46 15.20 10.47 1.54
C ILE A 46 15.20 11.41 0.34
N SER A 47 15.48 10.86 -0.85
CA SER A 47 15.41 11.64 -2.08
C SER A 47 14.00 12.22 -2.25
N GLN A 48 13.91 13.53 -2.53
CA GLN A 48 12.62 14.20 -2.68
C GLN A 48 11.72 13.54 -3.73
N GLU A 49 12.30 12.97 -4.78
CA GLU A 49 11.60 12.17 -5.80
C GLU A 49 10.92 10.90 -5.26
N LEU A 50 11.55 10.21 -4.30
CA LEU A 50 10.97 9.03 -3.65
C LEU A 50 9.91 9.46 -2.65
N LEU A 51 10.17 10.54 -1.90
CA LEU A 51 9.17 11.11 -1.02
C LEU A 51 7.93 11.54 -1.83
N ASP A 52 8.10 12.27 -2.93
CA ASP A 52 6.97 12.72 -3.75
C ASP A 52 6.18 11.56 -4.38
N GLN A 53 6.87 10.45 -4.72
CA GLN A 53 6.24 9.25 -5.28
C GLN A 53 5.54 8.38 -4.23
N TYR A 54 6.13 8.20 -3.05
CA TYR A 54 5.66 7.23 -2.05
C TYR A 54 5.04 7.87 -0.80
N TYR A 55 5.40 9.11 -0.46
CA TYR A 55 4.92 9.81 0.72
C TYR A 55 4.82 11.34 0.52
N LYS A 56 3.68 11.81 0.00
CA LYS A 56 3.46 13.23 -0.34
C LYS A 56 2.25 13.79 0.36
N GLY A 57 2.41 14.91 1.06
CA GLY A 57 1.27 15.63 1.67
C GLY A 57 0.46 14.77 2.65
N ASN A 58 1.16 13.95 3.45
CA ASN A 58 0.56 12.95 4.35
C ASN A 58 -0.17 11.81 3.64
N ASN A 59 0.13 11.54 2.36
CA ASN A 59 -0.38 10.38 1.64
C ASN A 59 0.74 9.36 1.43
N ALA A 60 0.56 8.14 1.92
CA ALA A 60 1.49 7.03 1.77
C ALA A 60 1.02 6.05 0.69
N LEU A 61 1.88 5.71 -0.28
CA LEU A 61 1.62 4.73 -1.33
C LEU A 61 2.37 3.42 -1.04
N PHE A 62 1.62 2.35 -0.78
CA PHE A 62 2.11 1.00 -0.53
C PHE A 62 1.91 0.12 -1.76
N GLN A 63 2.81 -0.84 -1.98
CA GLN A 63 2.68 -1.83 -3.04
C GLN A 63 2.49 -3.21 -2.43
N VAL A 64 1.32 -3.80 -2.65
CA VAL A 64 0.93 -5.08 -2.10
C VAL A 64 1.10 -6.17 -3.16
N GLU A 65 1.94 -7.15 -2.85
CA GLU A 65 2.09 -8.38 -3.61
C GLU A 65 1.21 -9.47 -3.01
N PHE A 66 0.35 -10.08 -3.83
CA PHE A 66 -0.53 -11.16 -3.41
C PHE A 66 0.08 -12.52 -3.74
N ALA A 67 -0.22 -13.53 -2.93
CA ALA A 67 0.26 -14.89 -3.15
C ALA A 67 -0.48 -15.60 -4.31
N GLY A 68 -1.71 -15.15 -4.59
CA GLY A 68 -2.54 -15.67 -5.67
C GLY A 68 -2.23 -15.04 -7.03
N SER A 69 -2.64 -15.71 -8.11
CA SER A 69 -2.61 -15.12 -9.46
C SER A 69 -3.51 -13.87 -9.53
N ASN A 70 -3.18 -12.92 -10.41
CA ASN A 70 -3.85 -11.61 -10.52
C ASN A 70 -5.39 -11.66 -10.68
N TYR A 71 -5.96 -12.80 -11.07
CA TYR A 71 -7.40 -13.03 -11.26
C TYR A 71 -8.03 -13.98 -10.23
N SER A 72 -7.30 -14.36 -9.18
CA SER A 72 -7.83 -15.27 -8.17
C SER A 72 -8.73 -14.52 -7.18
N GLN A 73 -9.80 -15.19 -6.72
CA GLN A 73 -10.67 -14.70 -5.65
C GLN A 73 -9.88 -14.28 -4.41
N THR A 74 -8.70 -14.87 -4.19
CA THR A 74 -7.76 -14.50 -3.12
C THR A 74 -7.28 -13.06 -3.21
N THR A 75 -7.03 -12.55 -4.41
CA THR A 75 -6.57 -11.17 -4.62
C THR A 75 -7.70 -10.20 -4.31
N THR A 76 -8.90 -10.47 -4.81
CA THR A 76 -10.10 -9.66 -4.52
C THR A 76 -10.42 -9.66 -3.03
N ALA A 77 -10.44 -10.82 -2.39
CA ALA A 77 -10.71 -10.93 -0.95
C ALA A 77 -9.66 -10.20 -0.10
N ALA A 78 -8.38 -10.27 -0.50
CA ALA A 78 -7.33 -9.53 0.18
C ALA A 78 -7.50 -8.00 0.01
N LEU A 79 -7.83 -7.53 -1.19
CA LEU A 79 -8.11 -6.12 -1.46
C LEU A 79 -9.32 -5.61 -0.65
N GLU A 80 -10.40 -6.38 -0.59
CA GLU A 80 -11.59 -6.06 0.22
C GLU A 80 -11.25 -6.02 1.71
N GLY A 81 -10.50 -7.00 2.22
CA GLY A 81 -10.05 -7.02 3.60
C GLY A 81 -9.18 -5.81 3.95
N ILE A 82 -8.25 -5.43 3.07
CA ILE A 82 -7.42 -4.22 3.24
C ILE A 82 -8.29 -2.96 3.32
N ARG A 83 -9.27 -2.84 2.42
CA ARG A 83 -10.20 -1.70 2.39
C ARG A 83 -11.07 -1.63 3.64
N GLU A 84 -11.51 -2.78 4.17
CA GLU A 84 -12.27 -2.83 5.42
C GLU A 84 -11.41 -2.47 6.64
N GLN A 85 -10.15 -2.91 6.68
CA GLN A 85 -9.24 -2.63 7.80
C GLN A 85 -8.76 -1.17 7.83
N LEU A 86 -8.42 -0.60 6.68
CA LEU A 86 -7.89 0.77 6.57
C LEU A 86 -9.00 1.82 6.43
N GLY A 87 -10.24 1.40 6.16
CA GLY A 87 -11.42 2.26 6.10
C GLY A 87 -11.53 3.08 4.82
N ASP A 88 -12.31 4.16 4.84
CA ASP A 88 -12.67 4.94 3.65
C ASP A 88 -11.54 5.88 3.15
N LYS A 89 -10.52 6.14 3.98
CA LYS A 89 -9.39 7.01 3.64
C LYS A 89 -8.33 6.33 2.75
N VAL A 90 -8.50 5.04 2.44
CA VAL A 90 -7.61 4.28 1.58
C VAL A 90 -8.16 4.20 0.15
N SER A 91 -7.31 4.48 -0.82
CA SER A 91 -7.56 4.23 -2.24
C SER A 91 -6.67 3.09 -2.68
N ILE A 92 -7.27 2.01 -3.13
CA ILE A 92 -6.54 0.88 -3.69
C ILE A 92 -6.67 0.96 -5.21
N ALA A 93 -5.55 0.80 -5.92
CA ALA A 93 -5.42 0.77 -7.36
C ALA A 93 -4.71 -0.53 -7.75
N GLY A 94 -5.45 -1.52 -8.23
CA GLY A 94 -4.88 -2.80 -8.66
C GLY A 94 -4.88 -2.98 -10.18
N ALA A 95 -3.98 -3.81 -10.72
CA ALA A 95 -4.04 -4.26 -12.12
C ALA A 95 -5.35 -5.02 -12.46
N ALA A 96 -6.16 -5.37 -11.46
CA ALA A 96 -7.52 -5.90 -11.64
C ALA A 96 -8.58 -4.82 -11.93
N GLU A 97 -8.26 -3.53 -11.75
CA GLU A 97 -9.13 -2.40 -12.12
C GLU A 97 -8.85 -1.88 -13.53
N ASP A 98 -7.65 -2.13 -14.08
CA ASP A 98 -7.27 -1.71 -15.43
C ASP A 98 -8.14 -2.37 -16.52
N THR A 99 -8.72 -3.55 -16.24
CA THR A 99 -9.66 -4.21 -17.15
C THR A 99 -11.09 -3.66 -17.12
N ARG A 100 -11.41 -2.70 -16.23
CA ARG A 100 -12.74 -2.06 -16.20
C ARG A 100 -12.82 -0.77 -17.02
N TYR A 101 -11.71 -0.32 -17.63
CA TYR A 101 -11.68 0.90 -18.46
C TYR A 101 -11.12 0.68 -19.88
N MET A 102 -11.06 -0.57 -20.36
CA MET A 102 -10.78 -0.86 -21.78
C MET A 102 -12.06 -1.12 -22.57
#